data_AF-A0A1E1MG27-F1
#
_entry.id   AF-A0A1E1MG27-F1
#
_cell.length_a   1.000
_cell.length_b   1.000
_cell.length_c   1.000
_cell.angle_alpha   90.00
_cell.angle_beta   90.00
_cell.angle_gamma   90.00
#
_symmetry.space_group_name_H-M   'P 1'
#
loop_
_entity.id
_entity.type
_entity.pdbx_description
1 polymer ?
#
loop_
_entity_poly.entity_id
_entity_poly.type
_entity_poly.pdbx_seq_one_letter_code
_entity_poly.pdbx_strand_id
1 'polypeptide(L)'
;MSEDRRIQDAAVPTLLHPDLHKRNIFVSDDDPTVITDFASPVAHPSIANQHEPNSELCAKAFDVCTQFLVPKLSGPRLMNDSLLRPFRYCYRTWKDGLVAFRHELIETSLLWKELGLEGSCPFPTPTPEELASHQKEFRKFEAAHDLKNSLASLLDTASDGWVPLENWEATELAHRELFNGMLQATLDNESPQDDEPVKEERDLREIWPLDL
;
A
#
# COMPACT_ATOMS: atom_id res chain seq x y z
N MET A 1 25.98 12.31 3.07
CA MET A 1 25.62 10.91 3.37
C MET A 1 24.99 10.87 4.76
N SER A 2 24.35 9.80 5.24
CA SER A 2 23.81 9.83 6.62
C SER A 2 24.93 9.62 7.65
N GLU A 3 24.88 10.33 8.77
CA GLU A 3 25.75 10.08 9.94
C GLU A 3 25.25 8.89 10.79
N ASP A 4 24.03 8.40 10.54
CA ASP A 4 23.46 7.27 11.28
C ASP A 4 24.14 5.96 10.86
N ARG A 5 24.77 5.30 11.84
CA ARG A 5 25.49 4.04 11.66
C ARG A 5 24.61 2.95 11.04
N ARG A 6 23.32 2.91 11.39
CA ARG A 6 22.37 1.93 10.84
C ARG A 6 22.20 2.16 9.34
N ILE A 7 22.04 3.42 8.92
CA ILE A 7 21.89 3.81 7.50
C ILE A 7 23.17 3.48 6.73
N GLN A 8 24.34 3.70 7.31
CA GLN A 8 25.62 3.32 6.72
C GLN A 8 25.75 1.80 6.54
N ASP A 9 25.38 1.01 7.56
CA ASP A 9 25.45 -0.45 7.52
C ASP A 9 24.45 -1.04 6.49
N ALA A 10 23.29 -0.40 6.31
CA ALA A 10 22.28 -0.76 5.32
C ALA A 10 22.62 -0.33 3.88
N ALA A 11 23.49 0.66 3.70
CA ALA A 11 23.85 1.18 2.38
C ALA A 11 24.75 0.22 1.57
N VAL A 12 25.12 -0.92 2.13
CA VAL A 12 25.90 -1.95 1.44
C VAL A 12 25.05 -2.58 0.33
N PRO A 13 25.49 -2.51 -0.95
CA PRO A 13 24.75 -3.10 -2.06
C PRO A 13 24.47 -4.59 -1.83
N THR A 14 23.21 -4.97 -1.94
CA THR A 14 22.76 -6.36 -1.88
C THR A 14 22.12 -6.73 -3.20
N LEU A 15 22.62 -7.77 -3.86
CA LEU A 15 21.98 -8.32 -5.04
C LEU A 15 20.64 -8.95 -4.63
N LEU A 16 19.54 -8.41 -5.15
CA LEU A 16 18.19 -8.89 -4.86
C LEU A 16 17.48 -9.17 -6.19
N HIS A 17 16.81 -10.31 -6.29
CA HIS A 17 15.90 -10.57 -7.40
C HIS A 17 14.68 -9.65 -7.27
N PRO A 18 14.37 -8.80 -8.27
CA PRO A 18 13.34 -7.76 -8.14
C PRO A 18 11.92 -8.33 -8.00
N ASP A 19 11.72 -9.58 -8.40
CA ASP A 19 10.44 -10.30 -8.32
C ASP A 19 10.57 -11.59 -7.50
N LEU A 20 11.17 -11.47 -6.30
CA LEU A 20 11.41 -12.61 -5.41
C LEU A 20 10.12 -13.03 -4.69
N HIS A 21 9.31 -13.86 -5.33
CA HIS A 21 8.15 -14.51 -4.71
C HIS A 21 8.17 -16.03 -4.95
N LYS A 22 7.41 -16.79 -4.16
CA LYS A 22 7.41 -18.27 -4.18
C LYS A 22 7.25 -18.91 -5.57
N ARG A 23 6.58 -18.22 -6.51
CA ARG A 23 6.38 -18.72 -7.88
C ARG A 23 7.61 -18.59 -8.80
N ASN A 24 8.64 -17.87 -8.34
CA ASN A 24 9.87 -17.60 -9.10
C ASN A 24 11.09 -18.29 -8.47
N ILE A 25 10.92 -19.12 -7.45
CA ILE A 25 12.00 -19.85 -6.78
C ILE A 25 11.85 -21.33 -7.12
N PHE A 26 12.80 -21.87 -7.86
CA PHE A 26 12.89 -23.31 -8.11
C PHE A 26 13.84 -23.94 -7.09
N VAL A 27 13.42 -25.06 -6.52
CA VAL A 27 14.21 -25.80 -5.54
C VAL A 27 14.49 -27.22 -6.05
N SER A 28 15.48 -27.89 -5.48
CA SER A 28 15.79 -29.28 -5.80
C SER A 28 14.63 -30.20 -5.38
N ASP A 29 14.31 -31.19 -6.21
CA ASP A 29 13.32 -32.21 -5.89
C ASP A 29 13.75 -33.08 -4.70
N ASP A 30 15.07 -33.26 -4.52
CA ASP A 30 15.64 -34.09 -3.45
C ASP A 30 15.88 -33.31 -2.14
N ASP A 31 16.06 -31.98 -2.23
CA ASP A 31 16.31 -31.11 -1.08
C ASP A 31 15.69 -29.71 -1.28
N PRO A 32 14.52 -29.43 -0.68
CA PRO A 32 13.82 -28.16 -0.87
C PRO A 32 14.53 -26.95 -0.25
N THR A 33 15.66 -27.14 0.46
CA THR A 33 16.50 -26.05 0.97
C THR A 33 17.50 -25.54 -0.07
N VAL A 34 17.70 -26.28 -1.16
CA VAL A 34 18.61 -25.92 -2.25
C VAL A 34 17.84 -25.24 -3.37
N ILE A 35 18.13 -23.96 -3.62
CA ILE A 35 17.61 -23.22 -4.77
C ILE A 35 18.37 -23.64 -6.03
N THR A 36 17.66 -24.16 -7.02
CA THR A 36 18.24 -24.65 -8.29
C THR A 36 18.21 -23.60 -9.37
N ASP A 37 17.19 -22.73 -9.40
CA ASP A 37 17.08 -21.63 -10.36
C ASP A 37 16.09 -20.55 -9.90
N PHE A 38 16.10 -19.40 -10.57
CA PHE A 38 15.08 -18.36 -10.45
C PHE A 38 14.38 -18.14 -11.80
N ALA A 39 13.05 -18.03 -11.80
CA ALA A 39 12.32 -17.72 -13.03
C ALA A 39 12.71 -16.31 -13.51
N SER A 40 13.16 -16.20 -14.76
CA SER A 40 13.14 -14.90 -15.46
C SER A 40 11.70 -14.38 -15.47
N PRO A 41 11.45 -13.08 -15.27
CA PRO A 41 10.09 -12.53 -15.20
C PRO A 41 9.37 -12.77 -16.52
N VAL A 42 8.54 -13.81 -16.55
CA VAL A 42 7.57 -14.07 -17.62
C VAL A 42 6.23 -14.18 -16.92
N ALA A 43 5.33 -13.25 -17.24
CA ALA A 43 3.97 -13.25 -16.72
C ALA A 43 3.26 -14.53 -17.18
N HIS A 44 3.21 -15.55 -16.34
CA HIS A 44 2.46 -16.77 -16.63
C HIS A 44 1.02 -16.62 -16.08
N PRO A 45 -0.01 -16.56 -16.94
CA PRO A 45 -1.39 -16.20 -16.55
C PRO A 45 -2.15 -17.29 -15.78
N SER A 46 -1.57 -18.48 -15.59
CA SER A 46 -2.34 -19.69 -15.20
C SER A 46 -2.51 -19.94 -13.70
N ILE A 47 -1.99 -19.09 -12.80
CA ILE A 47 -2.06 -19.32 -11.34
C ILE A 47 -2.73 -18.13 -10.62
N ALA A 48 -3.64 -17.42 -11.28
CA ALA A 48 -4.39 -16.32 -10.67
C ALA A 48 -5.35 -16.76 -9.54
N ASN A 49 -5.66 -18.06 -9.44
CA ASN A 49 -6.80 -18.54 -8.64
C ASN A 49 -6.45 -19.25 -7.31
N GLN A 50 -5.26 -19.03 -6.75
CA GLN A 50 -4.97 -19.48 -5.39
C GLN A 50 -5.17 -18.31 -4.44
N HIS A 51 -6.27 -18.34 -3.68
CA HIS A 51 -6.51 -17.43 -2.55
C HIS A 51 -5.20 -17.27 -1.78
N GLU A 52 -4.69 -16.04 -1.76
CA GLU A 52 -3.55 -15.72 -0.91
C GLU A 52 -3.98 -15.94 0.54
N PRO A 53 -3.29 -16.81 1.31
CA PRO A 53 -3.59 -16.96 2.72
C PRO A 53 -3.41 -15.59 3.39
N ASN A 54 -4.34 -15.24 4.31
CA ASN A 54 -4.38 -14.01 5.10
C ASN A 54 -3.06 -13.23 5.05
N SER A 55 -3.00 -12.25 4.14
CA SER A 55 -1.77 -11.53 3.76
C SER A 55 -1.03 -10.97 4.98
N GLU A 56 -1.77 -10.63 6.04
CA GLU A 56 -1.23 -10.14 7.31
C GLU A 56 -0.43 -11.20 8.09
N LEU A 57 -0.88 -12.46 8.15
CA LEU A 57 -0.13 -13.53 8.81
C LEU A 57 1.15 -13.87 8.04
N CYS A 58 1.07 -13.88 6.70
CA CYS A 58 2.24 -14.04 5.85
C CYS A 58 3.23 -12.88 5.99
N ALA A 59 2.75 -11.64 6.06
CA ALA A 59 3.59 -10.47 6.30
C ALA A 59 4.30 -10.55 7.67
N LYS A 60 3.57 -10.89 8.73
CA LYS A 60 4.14 -11.06 10.09
C LYS A 60 5.18 -12.19 10.13
N ALA A 61 4.86 -13.35 9.54
CA ALA A 61 5.80 -14.47 9.46
C ALA A 61 7.05 -14.09 8.64
N PHE A 62 6.85 -13.39 7.52
CA PHE A 62 7.94 -12.89 6.69
C PHE A 62 8.83 -11.91 7.45
N ASP A 63 8.26 -10.97 8.20
CA ASP A 63 9.02 -10.01 9.00
C ASP A 63 9.86 -10.69 10.08
N VAL A 64 9.28 -11.66 10.81
CA VAL A 64 10.00 -12.43 11.83
C VAL A 64 11.10 -13.26 11.17
N CYS A 65 10.80 -14.03 10.13
CA CYS A 65 11.78 -14.87 9.44
C CYS A 65 12.94 -14.06 8.85
N THR A 66 12.66 -12.89 8.26
CA THR A 66 13.68 -12.02 7.65
C THR A 66 14.68 -11.52 8.69
N GLN A 67 14.25 -11.28 9.93
CA GLN A 67 15.14 -10.85 11.02
C GLN A 67 16.25 -11.87 11.30
N PHE A 68 15.93 -13.17 11.23
CA PHE A 68 16.89 -14.25 11.55
C PHE A 68 17.60 -14.80 10.32
N LEU A 69 16.87 -14.99 9.21
CA LEU A 69 17.38 -15.69 8.03
C LEU A 69 18.12 -14.76 7.08
N VAL A 70 17.80 -13.46 7.08
CA VAL A 70 18.43 -12.48 6.19
C VAL A 70 18.81 -11.20 6.94
N PRO A 71 19.80 -11.24 7.86
CA PRO A 71 20.18 -10.09 8.68
C PRO A 71 20.56 -8.83 7.87
N LYS A 72 21.07 -9.03 6.64
CA LYS A 72 21.36 -7.94 5.70
C LYS A 72 20.13 -7.18 5.23
N LEU A 73 18.97 -7.83 5.15
CA LEU A 73 17.69 -7.20 4.81
C LEU A 73 16.95 -6.71 6.04
N SER A 74 17.17 -7.33 7.21
CA SER A 74 16.46 -6.95 8.43
C SER A 74 16.90 -5.59 8.98
N GLY A 75 18.19 -5.28 8.96
CA GLY A 75 18.72 -3.98 9.38
C GLY A 75 18.03 -2.79 8.71
N PRO A 76 18.02 -2.72 7.36
CA PRO A 76 17.24 -1.72 6.64
C PRO A 76 15.75 -1.74 6.99
N ARG A 77 15.10 -2.92 7.08
CA ARG A 77 13.66 -3.03 7.38
C ARG A 77 13.29 -2.54 8.79
N LEU A 78 14.22 -2.55 9.73
CA LEU A 78 14.05 -2.04 11.10
C LEU A 78 14.34 -0.54 11.20
N MET A 79 14.68 0.12 10.10
CA MET A 79 14.83 1.58 10.06
C MET A 79 13.50 2.28 10.24
N ASN A 80 13.59 3.57 10.57
CA ASN A 80 12.42 4.43 10.60
C ASN A 80 11.70 4.34 9.26
N ASP A 81 10.44 3.95 9.32
CA ASP A 81 9.59 3.68 8.17
C ASP A 81 9.49 4.93 7.26
N SER A 82 9.53 6.13 7.84
CA SER A 82 9.54 7.39 7.09
C SER A 82 10.76 7.55 6.17
N LEU A 83 11.86 6.82 6.41
CA LEU A 83 12.98 6.77 5.46
C LEU A 83 12.68 5.88 4.24
N LEU A 84 11.92 4.81 4.44
CA LEU A 84 11.69 3.77 3.43
C LEU A 84 10.40 3.96 2.64
N ARG A 85 9.36 4.52 3.26
CA ARG A 85 8.04 4.67 2.65
C ARG A 85 8.06 5.49 1.36
N PRO A 86 8.86 6.56 1.18
CA PRO A 86 8.98 7.21 -0.13
C PRO A 86 9.35 6.23 -1.26
N PHE A 87 10.26 5.28 -0.99
CA PHE A 87 10.65 4.26 -1.97
C PHE A 87 9.58 3.18 -2.16
N ARG A 88 8.74 2.91 -1.14
CA ARG A 88 7.61 1.97 -1.25
C ARG A 88 6.44 2.55 -2.05
N TYR A 89 6.24 3.86 -1.99
CA TYR A 89 5.12 4.53 -2.64
C TYR A 89 5.45 5.10 -4.02
N CYS A 90 6.71 5.46 -4.31
CA CYS A 90 7.06 6.13 -5.57
C CYS A 90 6.63 5.35 -6.84
N TYR A 91 6.80 4.02 -6.84
CA TYR A 91 6.41 3.16 -7.95
C TYR A 91 4.92 2.77 -7.95
N ARG A 92 4.19 3.08 -6.87
CA ARG A 92 2.76 2.80 -6.73
C ARG A 92 1.88 4.03 -6.98
N THR A 93 2.46 5.17 -7.35
CA THR A 93 1.73 6.40 -7.67
C THR A 93 0.68 6.23 -8.76
N TRP A 94 0.88 5.31 -9.71
CA TRP A 94 -0.12 4.99 -10.73
C TRP A 94 -1.31 4.18 -10.20
N LYS A 95 -1.14 3.47 -9.07
CA LYS A 95 -2.14 2.59 -8.46
C LYS A 95 -2.85 3.27 -7.28
N ASP A 96 -2.10 3.88 -6.39
CA ASP A 96 -2.60 4.50 -5.15
C ASP A 96 -2.72 6.03 -5.27
N GLY A 97 -2.30 6.61 -6.40
CA GLY A 97 -2.32 8.05 -6.61
C GLY A 97 -1.12 8.79 -6.00
N LEU A 98 -1.03 10.09 -6.33
CA LEU A 98 0.08 10.95 -5.91
C LEU A 98 -0.01 11.36 -4.44
N VAL A 99 -1.22 11.43 -3.88
CA VAL A 99 -1.47 11.96 -2.53
C VAL A 99 -0.74 11.14 -1.46
N ALA A 100 -0.78 9.81 -1.54
CA ALA A 100 -0.05 8.94 -0.62
C ALA A 100 1.46 9.16 -0.70
N PHE A 101 2.02 9.22 -1.91
CA PHE A 101 3.45 9.48 -2.08
C PHE A 101 3.86 10.87 -1.57
N ARG A 102 3.04 11.89 -1.81
CA ARG A 102 3.26 13.24 -1.28
C ARG A 102 3.26 13.26 0.24
N HIS A 103 2.36 12.50 0.89
CA HIS A 103 2.35 12.37 2.35
C HIS A 103 3.67 11.82 2.88
N GLU A 104 4.19 10.75 2.26
CA GLU A 104 5.47 10.17 2.68
C GLU A 104 6.65 11.12 2.47
N LEU A 105 6.65 11.93 1.39
CA LEU A 105 7.67 12.95 1.19
C LEU A 105 7.60 14.05 2.25
N ILE A 106 6.40 14.47 2.65
CA ILE A 106 6.19 15.47 3.70
C ILE A 106 6.70 14.93 5.03
N GLU A 107 6.29 13.72 5.43
CA GLU A 107 6.76 13.07 6.67
C GLU A 107 8.28 12.93 6.70
N THR A 108 8.87 12.51 5.58
CA THR A 108 10.34 12.43 5.43
C THR A 108 11.01 13.79 5.59
N SER A 109 10.42 14.85 5.02
CA SER A 109 10.96 16.21 5.11
C SER A 109 10.91 16.77 6.54
N LEU A 110 9.84 16.47 7.28
CA LEU A 110 9.65 16.89 8.66
C LEU A 110 10.62 16.15 9.60
N LEU A 111 10.84 14.87 9.36
CA LEU A 111 11.72 14.02 10.15
C LEU A 111 13.18 14.06 9.69
N TRP A 112 13.54 14.86 8.69
CA TRP A 112 14.86 14.84 8.04
C TRP A 112 16.05 14.87 9.02
N LYS A 113 15.97 15.74 10.03
CA LYS A 113 17.00 15.86 11.07
C LYS A 113 17.00 14.66 12.02
N GLU A 114 15.84 14.16 12.40
CA GLU A 114 15.68 12.99 13.28
C GLU A 114 16.14 11.69 12.60
N LEU A 115 16.05 11.64 11.28
CA LEU A 115 16.58 10.57 10.43
C LEU A 115 18.11 10.63 10.29
N GLY A 116 18.79 11.64 10.82
CA GLY A 116 20.25 11.77 10.75
C GLY A 116 20.76 11.96 9.32
N LEU A 117 19.96 12.59 8.44
CA LEU A 117 20.35 12.86 7.05
C LEU A 117 21.13 14.17 6.97
N GLU A 118 22.30 14.13 6.32
CA GLU A 118 23.13 15.32 6.12
C GLU A 118 22.44 16.38 5.24
N GLY A 119 22.74 17.65 5.54
CA GLY A 119 22.27 18.80 4.76
C GLY A 119 20.80 19.14 5.00
N SER A 120 20.29 20.08 4.20
CA SER A 120 18.86 20.38 4.15
C SER A 120 18.13 19.35 3.28
N CYS A 121 16.88 19.03 3.65
CA CYS A 121 16.02 18.22 2.78
C CYS A 121 15.94 18.86 1.39
N PRO A 122 16.11 18.10 0.30
CA PRO A 122 15.98 18.64 -1.06
C PRO A 122 14.53 19.02 -1.40
N PHE A 123 13.56 18.50 -0.65
CA PHE A 123 12.16 18.87 -0.75
C PHE A 123 11.88 19.98 0.27
N PRO A 124 11.38 21.15 -0.16
CA PRO A 124 11.07 22.23 0.75
C PRO A 124 9.95 21.78 1.72
N THR A 125 10.11 22.15 2.99
CA THR A 125 9.04 21.95 3.98
C THR A 125 7.80 22.73 3.54
N PRO A 126 6.62 22.09 3.45
CA PRO A 126 5.40 22.78 3.05
C PRO A 126 5.08 23.94 3.99
N THR A 127 4.46 24.98 3.43
CA THR A 127 3.84 26.03 4.24
C THR A 127 2.68 25.45 5.06
N PRO A 128 2.26 26.10 6.17
CA PRO A 128 1.11 25.65 6.94
C PRO A 128 -0.18 25.51 6.11
N GLU A 129 -0.36 26.38 5.12
CA GLU A 129 -1.50 26.35 4.19
C GLU A 129 -1.45 25.13 3.26
N GLU A 130 -0.30 24.85 2.65
CA GLU A 130 -0.09 23.65 1.82
C GLU A 130 -0.25 22.36 2.62
N LEU A 131 0.22 22.35 3.87
CA LEU A 131 0.09 21.21 4.76
C LEU A 131 -1.38 20.96 5.13
N ALA A 132 -2.14 22.01 5.43
CA ALA A 132 -3.58 21.89 5.71
C ALA A 132 -4.36 21.41 4.48
N SER A 133 -4.02 21.88 3.27
CA SER A 133 -4.59 21.38 2.02
C SER A 133 -4.28 19.89 1.82
N HIS A 134 -3.01 19.51 2.00
CA HIS A 134 -2.57 18.12 1.87
C HIS A 134 -3.25 17.20 2.88
N GLN A 135 -3.46 17.65 4.13
CA GLN A 135 -4.17 16.85 5.14
C GLN A 135 -5.62 16.56 4.74
N LYS A 136 -6.30 17.50 4.08
CA LYS A 136 -7.65 17.28 3.54
C LYS A 136 -7.62 16.27 2.39
N GLU A 137 -6.70 16.42 1.44
CA GLU A 137 -6.50 15.47 0.34
C GLU A 137 -6.18 14.06 0.87
N PHE A 138 -5.30 13.95 1.85
CA PHE A 138 -4.85 12.69 2.43
C PHE A 138 -5.97 11.96 3.17
N ARG A 139 -6.80 12.66 3.95
CA ARG A 139 -7.98 12.05 4.59
C ARG A 139 -8.98 11.51 3.58
N LYS A 140 -9.18 12.21 2.47
CA LYS A 140 -10.04 11.72 1.38
C LYS A 140 -9.45 10.48 0.72
N PHE A 141 -8.13 10.44 0.53
CA PHE A 141 -7.42 9.25 0.06
C PHE A 141 -7.59 8.06 1.02
N GLU A 142 -7.42 8.25 2.34
CA GLU A 142 -7.63 7.21 3.35
C GLU A 142 -9.06 6.67 3.30
N ALA A 143 -10.05 7.56 3.27
CA ALA A 143 -11.46 7.18 3.16
C ALA A 143 -11.77 6.38 1.89
N ALA A 144 -11.21 6.77 0.74
CA ALA A 144 -11.36 6.02 -0.51
C ALA A 144 -10.74 4.62 -0.42
N HIS A 145 -9.56 4.52 0.22
CA HIS A 145 -8.86 3.25 0.40
C HIS A 145 -9.62 2.29 1.33
N ASP A 146 -10.08 2.80 2.47
CA ASP A 146 -10.86 2.04 3.45
C ASP A 146 -12.20 1.60 2.89
N LEU A 147 -12.89 2.48 2.15
CA LEU A 147 -14.13 2.16 1.44
C LEU A 147 -13.91 1.03 0.43
N LYS A 148 -12.83 1.10 -0.36
CA LYS A 148 -12.49 0.07 -1.34
C LYS A 148 -12.24 -1.29 -0.69
N ASN A 149 -11.44 -1.34 0.38
CA ASN A 149 -11.17 -2.59 1.09
C ASN A 149 -12.44 -3.16 1.72
N SER A 150 -13.28 -2.31 2.29
CA SER A 150 -14.57 -2.70 2.88
C SER A 150 -15.52 -3.25 1.82
N LEU A 151 -15.65 -2.59 0.68
CA LEU A 151 -16.50 -3.04 -0.43
C LEU A 151 -16.01 -4.35 -1.03
N ALA A 152 -14.70 -4.51 -1.23
CA ALA A 152 -14.14 -5.78 -1.71
C ALA A 152 -14.48 -6.93 -0.75
N SER A 153 -14.39 -6.69 0.57
CA SER A 153 -14.78 -7.69 1.57
C SER A 153 -16.29 -7.97 1.60
N LEU A 154 -17.14 -6.94 1.45
CA LEU A 154 -18.60 -7.10 1.51
C LEU A 154 -19.16 -7.78 0.26
N LEU A 155 -18.54 -7.52 -0.89
CA LEU A 155 -18.95 -8.07 -2.19
C LEU A 155 -18.28 -9.41 -2.53
N ASP A 156 -17.39 -9.89 -1.64
CA ASP A 156 -16.55 -11.07 -1.87
C ASP A 156 -15.78 -11.01 -3.20
N THR A 157 -15.19 -9.84 -3.48
CA THR A 157 -14.43 -9.59 -4.71
C THR A 157 -12.94 -9.48 -4.42
N ALA A 158 -12.13 -9.67 -5.46
CA ALA A 158 -10.72 -9.37 -5.37
C ALA A 158 -10.48 -7.87 -5.14
N SER A 159 -9.31 -7.50 -4.62
CA SER A 159 -8.97 -6.09 -4.31
C SER A 159 -8.94 -5.16 -5.53
N ASP A 160 -8.96 -5.70 -6.75
CA ASP A 160 -9.06 -4.96 -8.00
C ASP A 160 -10.50 -4.90 -8.55
N GLY A 161 -11.47 -5.45 -7.82
CA GLY A 161 -12.88 -5.50 -8.20
C GLY A 161 -13.23 -6.62 -9.17
N TRP A 162 -12.31 -7.54 -9.46
CA TRP A 162 -12.63 -8.63 -10.37
C TRP A 162 -13.69 -9.58 -9.79
N VAL A 163 -14.67 -9.94 -10.62
CA VAL A 163 -15.79 -10.82 -10.29
C VAL A 163 -15.95 -11.88 -11.38
N PRO A 164 -16.14 -13.17 -11.04
CA PRO A 164 -16.53 -14.19 -12.01
C PRO A 164 -17.86 -13.86 -12.69
N LEU A 165 -18.02 -14.26 -13.96
CA LEU A 165 -19.22 -13.98 -14.75
C LEU A 165 -20.49 -14.53 -14.09
N GLU A 166 -20.38 -15.68 -13.41
CA GLU A 166 -21.51 -16.34 -12.74
C GLU A 166 -22.04 -15.55 -11.54
N ASN A 167 -21.21 -14.70 -10.95
CA ASN A 167 -21.55 -13.89 -9.78
C ASN A 167 -21.83 -12.42 -10.16
N TRP A 168 -21.57 -12.01 -11.40
CA TRP A 168 -21.63 -10.61 -11.85
C TRP A 168 -22.95 -9.93 -11.50
N GLU A 169 -24.08 -10.49 -11.90
CA GLU A 169 -25.40 -9.87 -11.70
C GLU A 169 -25.72 -9.64 -10.21
N ALA A 170 -25.35 -10.60 -9.36
CA ALA A 170 -25.56 -10.49 -7.92
C ALA A 170 -24.64 -9.43 -7.30
N THR A 171 -23.37 -9.39 -7.72
CA THR A 171 -22.40 -8.41 -7.23
C THR A 171 -22.72 -6.99 -7.68
N GLU A 172 -23.15 -6.78 -8.93
CA GLU A 172 -23.59 -5.48 -9.46
C GLU A 172 -24.78 -4.94 -8.67
N LEU A 173 -25.77 -5.81 -8.38
CA LEU A 173 -26.93 -5.43 -7.56
C LEU A 173 -26.51 -5.03 -6.14
N ALA A 174 -25.68 -5.85 -5.48
CA ALA A 174 -25.20 -5.58 -4.13
C ALA A 174 -24.35 -4.31 -4.06
N HIS A 175 -23.50 -4.06 -5.06
CA HIS A 175 -22.69 -2.83 -5.15
C HIS A 175 -23.57 -1.57 -5.24
N ARG A 176 -24.64 -1.62 -6.04
CA ARG A 176 -25.63 -0.54 -6.15
C ARG A 176 -26.40 -0.32 -4.84
N GLU A 177 -26.79 -1.39 -4.16
CA GLU A 177 -27.47 -1.31 -2.86
C GLU A 177 -26.56 -0.67 -1.80
N LEU A 178 -25.29 -1.06 -1.75
CA LEU A 178 -24.30 -0.47 -0.85
C LEU A 178 -24.07 1.02 -1.15
N PHE A 179 -24.00 1.40 -2.43
CA PHE A 179 -23.92 2.82 -2.82
C PHE A 179 -25.10 3.62 -2.30
N ASN A 180 -26.32 3.14 -2.54
CA ASN A 180 -27.53 3.83 -2.11
C ASN A 180 -27.62 3.93 -0.59
N GLY A 181 -27.25 2.86 0.14
CA GLY A 181 -27.22 2.87 1.60
C GLY A 181 -26.22 3.88 2.15
N MET A 182 -25.01 3.94 1.59
CA MET A 182 -23.99 4.93 1.99
C MET A 182 -24.44 6.35 1.66
N LEU A 183 -25.02 6.57 0.47
CA LEU A 183 -25.54 7.87 0.05
C LEU A 183 -26.62 8.37 1.01
N GLN A 184 -27.56 7.51 1.41
CA GLN A 184 -28.56 7.88 2.41
C GLN A 184 -27.90 8.25 3.75
N ALA A 185 -26.96 7.45 4.25
CA ALA A 185 -26.26 7.74 5.49
C ALA A 185 -25.50 9.08 5.45
N THR A 186 -24.90 9.44 4.30
CA THR A 186 -24.25 10.74 4.09
C THR A 186 -25.26 11.89 4.09
N LEU A 187 -26.40 11.74 3.41
CA LEU A 187 -27.42 12.79 3.31
C LEU A 187 -28.18 13.01 4.64
N ASP A 188 -28.35 11.96 5.43
CA ASP A 188 -29.00 12.01 6.74
C ASP A 188 -28.09 12.61 7.83
N ASN A 189 -26.79 12.80 7.56
CA ASN A 189 -25.85 13.43 8.47
C ASN A 189 -26.02 14.96 8.46
N GLU A 190 -26.89 15.48 9.34
CA GLU A 190 -27.21 16.92 9.43
C GLU A 190 -26.05 17.80 9.95
N SER A 191 -24.99 17.22 10.52
CA SER A 191 -23.87 17.96 11.11
C SER A 191 -22.54 17.21 10.97
N PRO A 192 -22.04 17.07 9.72
CA PRO A 192 -20.76 16.41 9.48
C PRO A 192 -19.62 17.21 10.12
N GLN A 193 -18.58 16.50 10.57
CA GLN A 193 -17.41 17.15 11.15
C GLN A 193 -16.66 17.95 10.08
N ASP A 194 -15.96 19.02 10.47
CA ASP A 194 -15.25 19.87 9.48
C ASP A 194 -14.17 19.09 8.73
N ASP A 195 -13.60 18.07 9.37
CA ASP A 195 -12.59 17.19 8.81
C ASP A 195 -13.12 15.92 8.12
N GLU A 196 -14.45 15.72 8.10
CA GLU A 196 -15.06 14.56 7.45
C GLU A 196 -14.81 14.59 5.92
N PRO A 197 -14.28 13.51 5.33
CA PRO A 197 -13.85 13.51 3.92
C PRO A 197 -15.01 13.39 2.93
N VAL A 198 -16.19 12.94 3.38
CA VAL A 198 -17.39 12.74 2.57
C VAL A 198 -18.55 13.44 3.25
N LYS A 199 -19.04 14.54 2.66
CA LYS A 199 -20.13 15.34 3.26
C LYS A 199 -21.36 15.43 2.37
N GLU A 200 -21.15 15.28 1.07
CA GLU A 200 -22.21 15.34 0.07
C GLU A 200 -22.09 14.20 -0.94
N GLU A 201 -23.14 14.02 -1.74
CA GLU A 201 -23.18 13.00 -2.80
C GLU A 201 -21.97 13.11 -3.74
N ARG A 202 -21.53 14.34 -4.05
CA ARG A 202 -20.37 14.56 -4.92
C ARG A 202 -19.10 13.93 -4.34
N ASP A 203 -18.85 14.12 -3.04
CA ASP A 203 -17.66 13.57 -2.40
C ASP A 203 -17.71 12.03 -2.41
N LEU A 204 -18.88 11.46 -2.12
CA LEU A 204 -19.07 10.02 -2.13
C LEU A 204 -18.81 9.44 -3.53
N ARG A 205 -19.38 10.06 -4.58
CA ARG A 205 -19.17 9.64 -5.97
C ARG A 205 -17.71 9.76 -6.41
N GLU A 206 -16.97 10.73 -5.89
CA GLU A 206 -15.55 10.92 -6.22
C GLU A 206 -14.67 9.82 -5.65
N ILE A 207 -15.02 9.29 -4.46
CA ILE A 207 -14.25 8.22 -3.82
C ILE A 207 -14.82 6.82 -4.04
N TRP A 208 -16.00 6.69 -4.67
CA TRP A 208 -16.66 5.40 -4.84
C TRP A 208 -15.82 4.49 -5.74
N PRO A 209 -15.34 3.35 -5.22
CA PRO A 209 -14.43 2.49 -5.95
C PRO A 209 -15.18 1.43 -6.75
N LEU A 210 -14.45 0.80 -7.68
CA LEU A 210 -14.92 -0.29 -8.53
C LEU A 210 -16.04 0.18 -9.46
N ASP A 211 -15.69 0.43 -10.71
CA ASP A 211 -16.65 0.73 -11.79
C ASP A 211 -17.38 -0.57 -12.19
N LEU A 212 -18.20 -1.10 -11.29
CA LEU A 212 -19.03 -2.30 -11.47
C LEU A 212 -20.38 -1.94 -12.08
#